data_AF-A0A9K3Q906-F1
#
_entry.id   AF-A0A9K3Q906-F1
#
_cell.length_a   1.000
_cell.length_b   1.000
_cell.length_c   1.000
_cell.angle_alpha   90.00
_cell.angle_beta   90.00
_cell.angle_gamma   90.00
#
_symmetry.space_group_name_H-M   'P 1'
#
loop_
_entity.id
_entity.type
_entity.pdbx_description
1 polymer ?
#
loop_
_entity_poly.entity_id
_entity_poly.type
_entity_poly.pdbx_seq_one_letter_code
_entity_poly.pdbx_strand_id
1 'polypeptide(L)'
;MGYPFSAARTNLTSIYVRIGNSKIGEGAFRECLEGTYIGGNRNGQEAVCKRFKPQFRALEEEYFSRDFRVIEKAVEIADQWNGFCDEGEEILINKGSIHKSNSGIPYLVEPLIRCFTRFTSNGGWINHDENDRRVECMEAFSHFSYHESNGELIICDLQGRYRFDKYTGRRSRFELTDPAICSRDNCYGVTDLGWQGIESFFSNHQCNQFCQDHWSQPLYPLQYFPRTEGTFMTFH
;
A
#
# COMPACT_ATOMS: atom_id res chain seq x y z
N MET A 1 -17.66 -16.81 7.29
CA MET A 1 -17.42 -16.24 8.64
C MET A 1 -16.36 -15.18 8.44
N GLY A 2 -16.69 -13.91 8.67
CA GLY A 2 -15.76 -12.81 8.37
C GLY A 2 -14.58 -12.75 9.34
N TYR A 3 -13.44 -12.28 8.86
CA TYR A 3 -12.27 -12.00 9.68
C TYR A 3 -12.64 -10.92 10.72
N PRO A 4 -12.48 -11.18 12.03
CA PRO A 4 -13.09 -10.35 13.08
C PRO A 4 -12.40 -9.00 13.34
N PHE A 5 -11.36 -8.64 12.56
CA PHE A 5 -10.54 -7.46 12.79
C PHE A 5 -10.26 -6.70 11.51
N SER A 6 -10.31 -5.37 11.56
CA SER A 6 -9.97 -4.53 10.41
C SER A 6 -8.50 -4.70 10.00
N ALA A 7 -8.25 -4.65 8.69
CA ALA A 7 -6.96 -4.63 8.03
C ALA A 7 -6.18 -3.34 8.29
N ALA A 8 -6.79 -2.32 8.89
CA ALA A 8 -6.09 -1.08 9.23
C ALA A 8 -5.05 -1.28 10.35
N ARG A 9 -3.77 -1.15 10.01
CA ARG A 9 -2.66 -1.04 10.97
C ARG A 9 -2.48 0.42 11.38
N THR A 10 -3.25 0.84 12.39
CA THR A 10 -3.32 2.25 12.83
C THR A 10 -2.27 2.62 13.87
N ASN A 11 -2.21 3.90 14.20
CA ASN A 11 -1.47 4.44 15.35
C ASN A 11 -2.11 4.10 16.72
N LEU A 12 -3.29 3.45 16.73
CA LEU A 12 -4.08 3.18 17.93
C LEU A 12 -4.33 4.48 18.72
N THR A 13 -4.17 4.47 20.04
CA THR A 13 -4.32 5.65 20.92
C THR A 13 -3.09 6.56 20.97
N SER A 14 -2.02 6.26 20.22
CA SER A 14 -0.79 7.04 20.26
C SER A 14 -0.90 8.30 19.41
N ILE A 15 -1.10 9.43 20.09
CA ILE A 15 -1.33 10.76 19.50
C ILE A 15 -0.09 11.68 19.49
N TYR A 16 1.03 11.25 20.07
CA TYR A 16 2.27 12.03 20.05
C TYR A 16 3.41 11.20 19.44
N VAL A 17 4.24 11.87 18.65
CA VAL A 17 5.48 11.31 18.11
C VAL A 17 6.63 12.29 18.31
N ARG A 18 7.77 11.76 18.71
CA ARG A 18 9.04 12.48 18.64
C ARG A 18 9.66 12.19 17.28
N ILE A 19 9.70 13.20 16.42
CA ILE A 19 10.31 13.11 15.09
C ILE A 19 11.84 13.19 15.24
N GLY A 20 12.55 12.21 14.71
CA GLY A 20 14.01 12.21 14.67
C GLY A 20 14.56 12.97 13.46
N ASN A 21 15.87 13.18 13.45
CA ASN A 21 16.56 13.88 12.36
C ASN A 21 17.14 12.91 11.31
N SER A 22 17.17 11.61 11.61
CA SER A 22 17.76 10.63 10.71
C SER A 22 16.78 10.26 9.60
N LYS A 23 17.22 10.42 8.35
CA LYS A 23 16.50 9.93 7.17
C LYS A 23 16.67 8.41 7.07
N ILE A 24 15.55 7.70 7.02
CA ILE A 24 15.51 6.23 6.95
C ILE A 24 15.02 5.71 5.60
N GLY A 25 14.59 6.61 4.71
CA GLY A 25 14.20 6.26 3.36
C GLY A 25 13.74 7.47 2.56
N GLU A 26 13.53 7.25 1.27
CA GLU A 26 12.86 8.19 0.38
C GLU A 26 12.06 7.43 -0.66
N GLY A 27 10.90 7.97 -1.02
CA GLY A 27 10.20 7.59 -2.23
C GLY A 27 10.43 8.63 -3.31
N ALA A 28 9.66 8.55 -4.39
CA ALA A 28 9.68 9.57 -5.44
C ALA A 28 9.40 10.99 -4.87
N PHE A 29 8.36 11.13 -4.04
CA PHE A 29 7.82 12.43 -3.59
C PHE A 29 8.10 12.78 -2.15
N ARG A 30 8.27 11.76 -1.30
CA ARG A 30 8.39 11.92 0.14
C ARG A 30 9.76 11.48 0.62
N GLU A 31 10.19 12.08 1.72
CA GLU A 31 11.28 11.56 2.52
C GLU A 31 10.73 11.03 3.85
N CYS A 32 11.37 9.98 4.34
CA CYS A 32 10.99 9.26 5.54
C CYS A 32 12.03 9.54 6.62
N LEU A 33 11.60 10.13 7.73
CA LEU A 33 12.41 10.31 8.93
C LEU A 33 12.03 9.26 9.97
N GLU A 34 12.98 8.89 10.82
CA GLU A 34 12.68 8.09 12.01
C GLU A 34 11.75 8.85 12.97
N GLY A 35 10.98 8.10 13.75
CA GLY A 35 10.18 8.65 14.83
C GLY A 35 10.01 7.66 15.97
N THR A 36 9.61 8.15 17.13
CA THR A 36 9.24 7.32 18.29
C THR A 36 7.90 7.78 18.82
N TYR A 37 6.92 6.88 18.92
CA TYR A 37 5.65 7.20 19.56
C TYR A 37 5.85 7.47 21.06
N ILE A 38 5.16 8.47 21.58
CA ILE A 38 5.19 8.87 22.98
C ILE A 38 3.77 8.75 23.55
N GLY A 39 3.59 7.88 24.55
CA GLY A 39 2.29 7.57 25.14
C GLY A 39 1.40 6.66 24.28
N GLY A 40 0.24 6.27 24.84
CA GLY A 40 -0.72 5.37 24.21
C GLY A 40 -0.20 3.93 24.02
N ASN A 41 -0.91 3.15 23.22
CA ASN A 41 -0.61 1.72 23.02
C ASN A 41 0.70 1.44 22.26
N ARG A 42 1.24 2.42 21.53
CA ARG A 42 2.52 2.31 20.82
C ARG A 42 3.68 3.00 21.54
N ASN A 43 3.52 3.41 22.80
CA ASN A 43 4.57 4.12 23.53
C ASN A 43 5.95 3.43 23.42
N GLY A 44 6.97 4.18 23.00
CA GLY A 44 8.34 3.70 22.80
C GLY A 44 8.55 2.88 21.52
N GLN A 45 7.51 2.58 20.75
CA GLN A 45 7.64 1.91 19.46
C GLN A 45 8.10 2.89 18.38
N GLU A 46 8.72 2.34 17.35
CA GLU A 46 9.23 3.07 16.20
C GLU A 46 8.09 3.50 15.27
N ALA A 47 8.18 4.75 14.82
CA ALA A 47 7.33 5.33 13.80
C ALA A 47 8.19 5.70 12.58
N VAL A 48 7.55 5.83 11.43
CA VAL A 48 8.10 6.58 10.30
C VAL A 48 7.31 7.86 10.15
N CYS A 49 8.03 8.98 9.99
CA CYS A 49 7.48 10.31 9.79
C CYS A 49 7.76 10.73 8.35
N LYS A 50 6.73 10.69 7.50
CA LYS A 50 6.84 11.00 6.07
C LYS A 50 6.45 12.44 5.82
N ARG A 51 7.26 13.19 5.08
CA ARG A 51 6.90 14.53 4.59
C ARG A 51 7.22 14.66 3.11
N PHE A 52 6.55 15.58 2.42
CA PHE A 52 6.90 15.91 1.05
C PHE A 52 8.31 16.52 0.97
N LYS A 53 9.07 16.12 -0.05
CA LYS A 53 10.33 16.79 -0.38
C LYS A 53 10.05 18.27 -0.70
N PRO A 54 10.97 19.21 -0.44
CA PRO A 54 10.73 20.64 -0.57
C PRO A 54 10.06 21.07 -1.88
N GLN A 55 10.46 20.47 -3.00
CA GLN A 55 9.93 20.76 -4.34
C GLN A 55 8.49 20.28 -4.57
N PHE A 56 7.96 19.38 -3.73
CA PHE A 56 6.60 18.83 -3.84
C PHE A 56 5.65 19.33 -2.74
N ARG A 57 6.10 20.26 -1.88
CA ARG A 57 5.27 20.76 -0.76
C ARG A 57 4.00 21.46 -1.20
N ALA A 58 3.98 22.05 -2.40
CA ALA A 58 2.77 22.69 -2.94
C ALA A 58 1.61 21.70 -3.15
N LEU A 59 1.92 20.40 -3.21
CA LEU A 59 0.95 19.33 -3.45
C LEU A 59 0.38 18.72 -2.15
N GLU A 60 0.88 19.16 -1.00
CA GLU A 60 0.69 18.49 0.30
C GLU A 60 -0.78 18.35 0.74
N GLU A 61 -1.59 19.39 0.58
CA GLU A 61 -2.99 19.39 1.04
C GLU A 61 -3.88 18.49 0.17
N GLU A 62 -3.77 18.62 -1.16
CA GLU A 62 -4.49 17.77 -2.11
C GLU A 62 -4.09 16.31 -1.95
N TYR A 63 -2.80 16.04 -1.75
CA TYR A 63 -2.33 14.67 -1.58
C TYR A 63 -2.79 14.05 -0.27
N PHE A 64 -2.73 14.73 0.88
CA PHE A 64 -3.15 14.08 2.13
C PHE A 64 -4.62 13.67 2.09
N SER A 65 -5.51 14.51 1.53
CA SER A 65 -6.92 14.15 1.39
C SER A 65 -7.14 12.92 0.49
N ARG A 66 -6.34 12.79 -0.58
CA ARG A 66 -6.41 11.67 -1.53
C ARG A 66 -5.72 10.40 -1.01
N ASP A 67 -4.60 10.53 -0.30
CA ASP A 67 -3.90 9.42 0.39
C ASP A 67 -4.87 8.72 1.34
N PHE A 68 -5.63 9.48 2.15
CA PHE A 68 -6.61 8.85 3.05
C PHE A 68 -7.68 8.10 2.28
N ARG A 69 -8.21 8.64 1.16
CA ARG A 69 -9.19 7.93 0.34
C ARG A 69 -8.64 6.63 -0.24
N VAL A 70 -7.39 6.64 -0.71
CA VAL A 70 -6.69 5.45 -1.19
C VAL A 70 -6.55 4.42 -0.07
N ILE A 71 -6.08 4.84 1.12
CA ILE A 71 -5.91 3.96 2.27
C ILE A 71 -7.24 3.37 2.75
N GLU A 72 -8.31 4.16 2.84
CA GLU A 72 -9.63 3.64 3.24
C GLU A 72 -10.12 2.57 2.27
N LYS A 73 -10.02 2.84 0.95
CA LYS A 73 -10.47 1.86 -0.04
C LYS A 73 -9.60 0.61 -0.04
N ALA A 74 -8.30 0.77 0.15
CA ALA A 74 -7.39 -0.36 0.23
C ALA A 74 -7.65 -1.22 1.47
N VAL A 75 -7.94 -0.61 2.63
CA VAL A 75 -8.34 -1.32 3.86
C VAL A 75 -9.64 -2.08 3.65
N GLU A 76 -10.65 -1.47 3.01
CA GLU A 76 -11.94 -2.11 2.73
C GLU A 76 -11.78 -3.40 1.90
N ILE A 77 -10.98 -3.35 0.83
CA ILE A 77 -10.71 -4.52 -0.01
C ILE A 77 -9.82 -5.53 0.72
N ALA A 78 -8.86 -5.07 1.52
CA ALA A 78 -8.05 -5.97 2.35
C ALA A 78 -8.87 -6.69 3.42
N ASP A 79 -9.91 -6.06 3.97
CA ASP A 79 -10.87 -6.71 4.88
C ASP A 79 -11.63 -7.84 4.19
N GLN A 80 -12.03 -7.64 2.92
CA GLN A 80 -12.67 -8.66 2.11
C GLN A 80 -11.70 -9.80 1.79
N TRP A 81 -10.46 -9.48 1.38
CA TRP A 81 -9.39 -10.45 1.15
C TRP A 81 -9.12 -11.30 2.39
N ASN A 82 -8.96 -10.68 3.56
CA ASN A 82 -8.69 -11.38 4.82
C ASN A 82 -9.84 -12.31 5.25
N GLY A 83 -11.06 -12.02 4.81
CA GLY A 83 -12.22 -12.90 5.02
C GLY A 83 -12.27 -14.10 4.06
N PHE A 84 -11.46 -14.07 3.01
CA PHE A 84 -11.40 -15.05 1.93
C PHE A 84 -10.12 -15.91 1.95
N CYS A 85 -8.97 -15.32 2.24
CA CYS A 85 -7.66 -15.94 2.09
C CYS A 85 -7.33 -16.98 3.17
N ASP A 86 -6.30 -17.79 2.91
CA ASP A 86 -5.80 -18.77 3.88
C ASP A 86 -4.97 -18.10 4.99
N GLU A 87 -4.75 -18.84 6.09
CA GLU A 87 -3.91 -18.39 7.19
C GLU A 87 -2.47 -18.10 6.72
N GLY A 88 -1.97 -16.92 7.05
CA GLY A 88 -0.67 -16.44 6.61
C GLY A 88 -0.74 -15.50 5.43
N GLU A 89 -1.87 -15.38 4.75
CA GLU A 89 -2.03 -14.54 3.54
C GLU A 89 -2.70 -13.21 3.86
N GLU A 90 -3.03 -12.97 5.13
CA GLU A 90 -3.74 -11.76 5.54
C GLU A 90 -2.89 -10.51 5.32
N ILE A 91 -3.58 -9.41 5.03
CA ILE A 91 -3.00 -8.12 4.73
C ILE A 91 -3.42 -7.12 5.79
N LEU A 92 -2.44 -6.41 6.35
CA LEU A 92 -2.66 -5.17 7.07
C LEU A 92 -2.08 -3.99 6.30
N ILE A 93 -2.82 -2.89 6.24
CA ILE A 93 -2.41 -1.66 5.58
C ILE A 93 -2.18 -0.57 6.62
N ASN A 94 -1.01 0.04 6.59
CA ASN A 94 -0.69 1.18 7.45
C ASN A 94 -1.68 2.32 7.22
N LYS A 95 -2.35 2.72 8.30
CA LYS A 95 -3.25 3.88 8.32
C LYS A 95 -2.72 4.89 9.32
N GLY A 96 -1.94 5.84 8.81
CA GLY A 96 -1.28 6.87 9.60
C GLY A 96 -2.21 8.02 10.01
N SER A 97 -1.61 9.04 10.60
CA SER A 97 -2.27 10.30 10.97
C SER A 97 -1.33 11.47 10.73
N ILE A 98 -1.86 12.66 10.49
CA ILE A 98 -1.04 13.86 10.28
C ILE A 98 -0.61 14.46 11.61
N HIS A 99 0.69 14.74 11.75
CA HIS A 99 1.30 15.45 12.88
C HIS A 99 2.10 16.65 12.37
N LYS A 100 2.03 17.79 13.05
CA LYS A 100 2.82 18.97 12.70
C LYS A 100 4.05 19.08 13.60
N SER A 101 5.21 19.39 13.01
CA SER A 101 6.39 19.79 13.79
C SER A 101 6.17 21.15 14.46
N ASN A 102 7.08 21.53 15.36
CA ASN A 102 7.11 22.87 15.97
C ASN A 102 7.22 23.99 14.93
N SER A 103 7.81 23.71 13.77
CA SER A 103 7.92 24.62 12.62
C SER A 103 6.70 24.60 11.69
N GLY A 104 5.64 23.86 12.04
CA GLY A 104 4.39 23.78 11.29
C GLY A 104 4.40 22.82 10.09
N ILE A 105 5.52 22.13 9.83
CA ILE A 105 5.62 21.15 8.73
C ILE A 105 4.81 19.91 9.10
N PRO A 106 3.85 19.48 8.27
CA PRO A 106 3.11 18.27 8.54
C PRO A 106 3.90 17.01 8.12
N TYR A 107 3.63 15.93 8.84
CA TYR A 107 4.16 14.61 8.62
C TYR A 107 3.01 13.62 8.67
N LEU A 108 2.93 12.72 7.69
CA LEU A 108 2.17 11.50 7.82
C LEU A 108 2.97 10.55 8.70
N VAL A 109 2.41 10.22 9.87
CA VAL A 109 3.05 9.36 10.85
C VAL A 109 2.34 8.02 10.89
N GLU A 110 3.09 6.95 10.69
CA GLU A 110 2.59 5.58 10.67
C GLU A 110 3.58 4.63 11.35
N PRO A 111 3.15 3.41 11.74
CA PRO A 111 4.04 2.54 12.48
C PRO A 111 5.07 1.93 11.54
N LEU A 112 6.34 1.95 11.95
CA LEU A 112 7.46 1.57 11.09
C LEU A 112 7.33 0.13 10.58
N ILE A 113 7.69 -0.06 9.31
CA ILE A 113 7.90 -1.37 8.67
C ILE A 113 9.38 -1.47 8.32
N ARG A 114 10.07 -2.48 8.87
CA ARG A 114 11.48 -2.79 8.59
C ARG A 114 11.56 -3.90 7.56
N CYS A 115 12.72 -4.08 6.90
CA CYS A 115 12.94 -5.10 5.86
C CYS A 115 11.92 -4.94 4.72
N PHE A 116 11.98 -3.78 4.09
CA PHE A 116 11.02 -3.31 3.10
C PHE A 116 11.26 -3.96 1.74
N THR A 117 10.18 -4.40 1.10
CA THR A 117 10.17 -4.98 -0.24
C THR A 117 9.00 -4.38 -1.02
N ARG A 118 9.25 -4.03 -2.28
CA ARG A 118 8.21 -3.69 -3.25
C ARG A 118 7.85 -4.94 -4.04
N PHE A 119 6.57 -5.26 -4.10
CA PHE A 119 6.03 -6.44 -4.77
C PHE A 119 5.49 -6.11 -6.16
N THR A 120 4.77 -4.99 -6.29
CA THR A 120 4.23 -4.48 -7.55
C THR A 120 4.43 -2.99 -7.67
N SER A 121 4.33 -2.44 -8.89
CA SER A 121 4.25 -0.98 -9.14
C SER A 121 2.89 -0.61 -9.75
N ASN A 122 2.56 0.68 -9.81
CA ASN A 122 1.34 1.15 -10.47
C ASN A 122 1.40 1.10 -12.00
N GLY A 123 2.59 0.93 -12.58
CA GLY A 123 2.80 0.76 -14.02
C GLY A 123 2.79 -0.70 -14.49
N GLY A 124 2.44 -1.65 -13.60
CA GLY A 124 2.37 -3.07 -13.94
C GLY A 124 3.68 -3.84 -13.85
N TRP A 125 4.73 -3.29 -13.20
CA TRP A 125 5.89 -4.10 -12.83
C TRP A 125 5.52 -5.04 -11.67
N ILE A 126 6.01 -6.27 -11.74
CA ILE A 126 5.86 -7.32 -10.73
C ILE A 126 7.25 -7.86 -10.41
N ASN A 127 7.55 -8.04 -9.14
CA ASN A 127 8.85 -8.49 -8.66
C ASN A 127 9.06 -10.00 -8.87
N HIS A 128 9.34 -10.42 -10.10
CA HIS A 128 9.53 -11.85 -10.44
C HIS A 128 10.92 -12.42 -10.10
N ASP A 129 11.71 -11.76 -9.25
CA ASP A 129 13.12 -12.14 -9.11
C ASP A 129 13.32 -13.59 -8.61
N GLU A 130 12.36 -14.23 -7.91
CA GLU A 130 12.57 -15.60 -7.37
C GLU A 130 11.31 -16.51 -7.19
N ASN A 131 10.27 -16.47 -8.06
CA ASN A 131 9.02 -17.27 -7.85
C ASN A 131 8.52 -17.19 -6.38
N ASP A 132 8.59 -15.99 -5.82
CA ASP A 132 8.34 -15.78 -4.42
C ASP A 132 6.83 -15.85 -4.18
N ARG A 133 6.37 -16.84 -3.39
CA ARG A 133 4.97 -17.00 -3.00
C ARG A 133 4.37 -15.70 -2.42
N ARG A 134 5.21 -14.83 -1.85
CA ARG A 134 4.81 -13.51 -1.33
C ARG A 134 4.44 -12.54 -2.46
N VAL A 135 5.16 -12.57 -3.57
CA VAL A 135 4.86 -11.76 -4.76
C VAL A 135 3.59 -12.29 -5.43
N GLU A 136 3.48 -13.61 -5.59
CA GLU A 136 2.28 -14.28 -6.13
C GLU A 136 1.01 -13.92 -5.33
N CYS A 137 1.10 -13.89 -3.99
CA CYS A 137 -0.01 -13.45 -3.15
C CYS A 137 -0.37 -11.98 -3.37
N MET A 138 0.61 -11.11 -3.61
CA MET A 138 0.38 -9.68 -3.83
C MET A 138 -0.17 -9.38 -5.22
N GLU A 139 0.31 -10.04 -6.29
CA GLU A 139 -0.32 -9.92 -7.61
C GLU A 139 -1.75 -10.46 -7.60
N ALA A 140 -2.02 -11.55 -6.87
CA ALA A 140 -3.37 -12.06 -6.69
C ALA A 140 -4.25 -11.08 -5.91
N PHE A 141 -3.74 -10.37 -4.92
CA PHE A 141 -4.48 -9.31 -4.23
C PHE A 141 -4.83 -8.14 -5.15
N SER A 142 -3.89 -7.73 -6.03
CA SER A 142 -4.18 -6.75 -7.09
C SER A 142 -5.30 -7.24 -8.02
N HIS A 143 -5.26 -8.51 -8.46
CA HIS A 143 -6.33 -9.10 -9.29
C HIS A 143 -7.67 -9.19 -8.53
N PHE A 144 -7.66 -9.66 -7.29
CA PHE A 144 -8.83 -9.71 -6.42
C PHE A 144 -9.51 -8.34 -6.29
N SER A 145 -8.74 -7.28 -6.12
CA SER A 145 -9.30 -5.92 -6.03
C SER A 145 -10.04 -5.48 -7.30
N TYR A 146 -9.62 -5.96 -8.48
CA TYR A 146 -10.36 -5.79 -9.73
C TYR A 146 -11.67 -6.55 -9.71
N HIS A 147 -11.63 -7.81 -9.27
CA HIS A 147 -12.82 -8.64 -9.19
C HIS A 147 -13.87 -8.08 -8.23
N GLU A 148 -13.48 -7.80 -6.99
CA GLU A 148 -14.40 -7.29 -5.95
C GLU A 148 -14.97 -5.91 -6.31
N SER A 149 -14.21 -5.09 -7.03
CA SER A 149 -14.69 -3.79 -7.50
C SER A 149 -15.55 -3.88 -8.77
N ASN A 150 -15.87 -5.08 -9.27
CA ASN A 150 -16.57 -5.31 -10.54
C ASN A 150 -15.86 -4.68 -11.75
N GLY A 151 -14.53 -4.68 -11.72
CA GLY A 151 -13.67 -4.22 -12.80
C GLY A 151 -13.37 -2.72 -12.77
N GLU A 152 -13.70 -2.02 -11.68
CA GLU A 152 -13.59 -0.57 -11.61
C GLU A 152 -12.21 -0.05 -11.16
N LEU A 153 -11.44 -0.86 -10.42
CA LEU A 153 -10.11 -0.46 -9.96
C LEU A 153 -9.18 -1.63 -9.68
N ILE A 154 -7.88 -1.37 -9.60
CA ILE A 154 -6.91 -2.23 -8.92
C ILE A 154 -6.24 -1.48 -7.78
N ILE A 155 -5.90 -2.19 -6.71
CA ILE A 155 -4.90 -1.77 -5.73
C ILE A 155 -3.53 -2.26 -6.23
N CYS A 156 -2.57 -1.36 -6.31
CA CYS A 156 -1.23 -1.61 -6.86
C CYS A 156 -0.18 -0.84 -6.03
N ASP A 157 1.06 -0.79 -6.54
CA ASP A 157 2.21 -0.24 -5.80
C ASP A 157 2.38 -0.91 -4.43
N LEU A 158 2.13 -2.23 -4.37
CA LEU A 158 2.11 -2.99 -3.14
C LEU A 158 3.53 -3.13 -2.60
N GLN A 159 3.76 -2.61 -1.40
CA GLN A 159 5.08 -2.53 -0.78
C GLN A 159 5.00 -2.59 0.75
N GLY A 160 5.99 -3.22 1.37
CA GLY A 160 6.00 -3.44 2.80
C GLY A 160 6.84 -4.65 3.21
N ARG A 161 6.30 -5.50 4.08
CA ARG A 161 7.00 -6.71 4.55
C ARG A 161 6.00 -7.84 4.79
N TYR A 162 6.42 -9.07 4.47
CA TYR A 162 5.83 -10.28 5.05
C TYR A 162 6.40 -10.56 6.45
N ARG A 163 5.59 -10.41 7.51
CA ARG A 163 6.00 -10.67 8.89
C ARG A 163 5.74 -12.13 9.22
N PHE A 164 6.79 -12.94 9.35
CA PHE A 164 6.68 -14.33 9.82
C PHE A 164 6.55 -14.41 11.35
N ASP A 165 5.57 -15.16 11.86
CA ASP A 165 5.43 -15.45 13.30
C ASP A 165 5.78 -16.91 13.62
N LYS A 166 7.06 -17.15 13.91
CA LYS A 166 7.64 -18.48 14.10
C LYS A 166 7.06 -19.31 15.25
N TYR A 167 6.30 -18.71 16.16
CA TYR A 167 5.84 -19.39 17.37
C TYR A 167 4.40 -19.88 17.30
N THR A 168 3.57 -19.26 16.46
CA THR A 168 2.13 -19.56 16.45
C THR A 168 1.57 -19.85 15.06
N GLY A 169 2.26 -19.50 13.96
CA GLY A 169 1.72 -19.56 12.59
C GLY A 169 0.65 -18.50 12.33
N ARG A 170 -0.31 -18.38 13.25
CA ARG A 170 -1.54 -17.56 13.29
C ARG A 170 -1.37 -16.03 13.26
N ARG A 171 -0.16 -15.54 13.00
CA ARG A 171 0.12 -14.10 12.91
C ARG A 171 1.06 -13.76 11.77
N SER A 172 1.39 -14.74 10.92
CA SER A 172 2.09 -14.45 9.68
C SER A 172 1.14 -13.65 8.80
N ARG A 173 1.62 -12.55 8.23
CA ARG A 173 0.79 -11.62 7.45
C ARG A 173 1.65 -10.62 6.72
N PHE A 174 1.06 -9.99 5.72
CA PHE A 174 1.61 -8.82 5.06
C PHE A 174 1.32 -7.57 5.89
N GLU A 175 2.34 -6.74 6.07
CA GLU A 175 2.20 -5.37 6.56
C GLU A 175 2.62 -4.46 5.41
N LEU A 176 1.64 -3.76 4.82
CA LEU A 176 1.80 -2.91 3.66
C LEU A 176 1.69 -1.43 4.02
N THR A 177 2.25 -0.57 3.17
CA THR A 177 2.14 0.89 3.28
C THR A 177 2.15 1.51 1.89
N ASP A 178 1.63 2.74 1.78
CA ASP A 178 1.62 3.53 0.55
C ASP A 178 1.13 2.77 -0.70
N PRO A 179 -0.02 2.06 -0.66
CA PRO A 179 -0.60 1.53 -1.88
C PRO A 179 -1.02 2.67 -2.82
N ALA A 180 -1.12 2.36 -4.11
CA ALA A 180 -1.77 3.20 -5.10
C ALA A 180 -3.04 2.51 -5.63
N ILE A 181 -3.92 3.29 -6.26
CA ILE A 181 -5.09 2.76 -6.97
C ILE A 181 -5.07 3.28 -8.40
N CYS A 182 -5.19 2.36 -9.36
CA CYS A 182 -5.54 2.69 -10.73
C CYS A 182 -7.05 2.41 -10.91
N SER A 183 -7.83 3.43 -11.28
CA SER A 183 -9.30 3.35 -11.38
C SER A 183 -9.80 3.84 -12.72
N ARG A 184 -10.92 3.30 -13.21
CA ARG A 184 -11.48 3.71 -14.52
C ARG A 184 -11.75 5.21 -14.61
N ASP A 185 -12.15 5.82 -13.49
CA ASP A 185 -12.52 7.24 -13.39
C ASP A 185 -11.36 8.16 -13.01
N ASN A 186 -10.13 7.66 -12.81
CA ASN A 186 -8.95 8.44 -12.46
C ASN A 186 -9.12 9.32 -11.20
N CYS A 187 -9.81 8.81 -10.18
CA CYS A 187 -10.26 9.60 -9.04
C CYS A 187 -9.44 9.44 -7.74
N TYR A 188 -8.31 8.72 -7.80
CA TYR A 188 -7.45 8.42 -6.64
C TYR A 188 -6.13 9.20 -6.60
N GLY A 189 -6.01 10.25 -7.40
CA GLY A 189 -4.88 11.18 -7.36
C GLY A 189 -3.83 10.90 -8.43
N VAL A 190 -2.67 11.52 -8.31
CA VAL A 190 -1.69 11.57 -9.40
C VAL A 190 -1.06 10.21 -9.74
N THR A 191 -1.12 9.24 -8.83
CA THR A 191 -0.59 7.89 -9.04
C THR A 191 -1.63 6.96 -9.66
N ASP A 192 -2.86 7.45 -9.86
CA ASP A 192 -3.93 6.77 -10.57
C ASP A 192 -3.71 6.90 -12.08
N LEU A 193 -3.09 5.86 -12.66
CA LEU A 193 -2.82 5.74 -14.10
C LEU A 193 -4.04 5.28 -14.89
N GLY A 194 -5.21 5.24 -14.25
CA GLY A 194 -6.46 4.94 -14.90
C GLY A 194 -6.55 3.52 -15.45
N TRP A 195 -7.34 3.40 -16.52
CA TRP A 195 -7.47 2.17 -17.30
C TRP A 195 -6.13 1.67 -17.85
N GLN A 196 -5.21 2.57 -18.24
CA GLN A 196 -3.90 2.19 -18.77
C GLN A 196 -3.04 1.49 -17.71
N GLY A 197 -3.14 1.90 -16.45
CA GLY A 197 -2.50 1.23 -15.32
C GLY A 197 -3.09 -0.16 -15.07
N ILE A 198 -4.42 -0.28 -15.11
CA ILE A 198 -5.13 -1.55 -15.00
C ILE A 198 -4.67 -2.52 -16.10
N GLU A 199 -4.71 -2.11 -17.37
CA GLU A 199 -4.28 -2.95 -18.49
C GLU A 199 -2.80 -3.32 -18.39
N SER A 200 -1.93 -2.39 -17.99
CA SER A 200 -0.50 -2.68 -17.85
C SER A 200 -0.22 -3.70 -16.74
N PHE A 201 -1.00 -3.71 -15.66
CA PHE A 201 -0.94 -4.78 -14.66
C PHE A 201 -1.37 -6.11 -15.27
N PHE A 202 -2.56 -6.18 -15.88
CA PHE A 202 -3.09 -7.42 -16.44
C PHE A 202 -2.31 -7.95 -17.65
N SER A 203 -1.59 -7.11 -18.38
CA SER A 203 -0.71 -7.56 -19.46
C SER A 203 0.51 -8.33 -18.95
N ASN A 204 0.84 -8.18 -17.66
CA ASN A 204 1.99 -8.79 -17.01
C ASN A 204 1.60 -9.84 -15.97
N HIS A 205 0.38 -9.77 -15.44
CA HIS A 205 -0.18 -10.74 -14.49
C HIS A 205 -0.47 -12.08 -15.16
N GLN A 206 -0.11 -13.16 -14.48
CA GLN A 206 -0.58 -14.51 -14.80
C GLN A 206 -1.27 -15.05 -13.56
N CYS A 207 -2.51 -15.53 -13.70
CA CYS A 207 -3.22 -16.13 -12.57
C CYS A 207 -2.37 -17.26 -11.96
N ASN A 208 -2.28 -17.25 -10.63
CA ASN A 208 -1.45 -18.15 -9.86
C ASN A 208 -2.30 -18.91 -8.82
N GLN A 209 -1.64 -19.63 -7.90
CA GLN A 209 -2.30 -20.45 -6.88
C GLN A 209 -3.25 -19.69 -5.92
N PHE A 210 -3.11 -18.36 -5.81
CA PHE A 210 -3.94 -17.51 -4.95
C PHE A 210 -5.10 -16.84 -5.72
N CYS A 211 -5.10 -16.93 -7.06
CA CYS A 211 -6.20 -16.46 -7.90
C CYS A 211 -7.35 -17.47 -7.95
N GLN A 212 -8.55 -17.00 -8.29
CA GLN A 212 -9.70 -17.88 -8.54
C GLN A 212 -10.12 -17.80 -10.01
N ASP A 213 -10.45 -18.95 -10.61
CA ASP A 213 -10.83 -19.06 -12.03
C ASP A 213 -12.05 -18.20 -12.41
N HIS A 214 -12.93 -17.90 -11.45
CA HIS A 214 -14.13 -17.10 -11.67
C HIS A 214 -13.90 -15.59 -11.54
N TRP A 215 -12.69 -15.15 -11.16
CA TRP A 215 -12.38 -13.73 -11.06
C TRP A 215 -12.34 -13.08 -12.44
N SER A 216 -12.99 -11.93 -12.54
CA SER A 216 -12.99 -11.12 -13.76
C SER A 216 -11.60 -10.58 -14.04
N GLN A 217 -11.29 -10.40 -15.32
CA GLN A 217 -10.09 -9.73 -15.82
C GLN A 217 -10.36 -9.20 -17.23
N PRO A 218 -9.62 -8.18 -17.71
CA PRO A 218 -9.71 -7.73 -19.09
C PRO A 218 -9.38 -8.86 -20.08
N LEU A 219 -10.10 -8.92 -21.21
CA LEU A 219 -9.91 -10.01 -22.20
C LEU A 219 -8.57 -9.90 -22.95
N TYR A 220 -8.13 -8.69 -23.26
CA TYR A 220 -6.94 -8.43 -24.08
C TYR A 220 -6.15 -7.23 -23.54
N PRO A 221 -5.56 -7.35 -22.34
CA PRO A 221 -4.88 -6.23 -21.70
C PRO A 221 -3.62 -5.81 -22.48
N LEU A 222 -3.47 -4.50 -22.71
CA LEU A 222 -2.31 -3.91 -23.36
C LEU A 222 -1.33 -3.31 -22.35
N GLN A 223 -0.03 -3.41 -22.67
CA GLN A 223 1.02 -2.78 -21.89
C GLN A 223 1.23 -1.32 -22.35
N TYR A 224 0.94 -0.35 -21.48
CA TYR A 224 1.13 1.08 -21.76
C TYR A 224 2.39 1.65 -21.10
N PHE A 225 2.76 1.13 -19.94
CA PHE A 225 3.91 1.61 -19.17
C PHE A 225 5.10 0.65 -19.23
N PRO A 226 6.35 1.18 -19.17
CA PRO A 226 7.53 0.35 -18.97
C PRO A 226 7.45 -0.45 -17.67
N ARG A 227 7.98 -1.69 -17.67
CA ARG A 227 8.03 -2.55 -16.47
C ARG A 227 9.14 -2.08 -15.54
N THR A 228 8.92 -0.99 -14.84
CA THR A 228 9.86 -0.44 -13.86
C THR A 228 9.29 -0.51 -12.45
N GLU A 229 10.17 -0.78 -11.49
CA GLU A 229 9.84 -0.83 -10.07
C GLU A 229 9.26 0.50 -9.54
N GLY A 230 9.62 1.64 -10.13
CA GLY A 230 9.19 2.96 -9.67
C GLY A 230 7.70 3.29 -9.90
N THR A 231 7.20 4.25 -9.13
CA THR A 231 5.84 4.78 -9.22
C THR A 231 5.74 5.86 -10.32
N PHE A 232 4.79 5.73 -11.24
CA PHE A 232 4.47 6.73 -12.26
C PHE A 232 3.44 7.76 -11.77
N MET A 233 3.39 8.92 -12.43
CA MET A 233 2.34 9.92 -12.23
C MET A 233 1.69 10.33 -13.55
N THR A 234 0.42 10.69 -13.46
CA THR A 234 -0.32 11.42 -14.48
C THR A 234 -0.86 12.72 -13.88
N PHE A 235 -0.68 13.82 -14.59
CA PHE A 235 -1.34 15.08 -14.28
C PHE A 235 -2.62 15.12 -15.10
N HIS A 236 -3.76 14.87 -14.45
CA HIS A 236 -5.09 14.95 -15.03
C HIS A 236 -5.65 16.37 -14.94
#